data_AF-A0A8T2IF79-F1
#
_entry.id   AF-A0A8T2IF79-F1
#
_cell.length_a   1.000
_cell.length_b   1.000
_cell.length_c   1.000
_cell.angle_alpha   90.00
_cell.angle_beta   90.00
_cell.angle_gamma   90.00
#
_symmetry.space_group_name_H-M   'P 1'
#
loop_
_entity.id
_entity.type
_entity.pdbx_description
1 polymer ?
#
loop_
_entity_poly.entity_id
_entity_poly.type
_entity_poly.pdbx_seq_one_letter_code
_entity_poly.pdbx_strand_id
1 'polypeptide(L)'
;SAVNQTQSEKNLSLSPDAQFKVEKLEMALNYLGINPTEEQKQSMKQGMKINPSGTVAYGDFVQVAKEVFSLQIKEDDFQPGANLPVNSKIISLLDSSLNQVSPCDLSESDDREKLRKERNEAFAELKKLKEMLLNSEKQSRQLSDELKKVKR
;
A
#
# COMPACT_ATOMS: atom_id res chain seq x y z
N SER A 1 -48.91 31.11 -5.66
CA SER A 1 -49.00 29.65 -5.65
C SER A 1 -47.66 29.07 -6.03
N ALA A 2 -46.97 28.46 -5.07
CA ALA A 2 -45.73 27.74 -5.29
C ALA A 2 -46.05 26.34 -5.82
N VAL A 3 -45.50 25.97 -6.98
CA VAL A 3 -45.55 24.60 -7.49
C VAL A 3 -44.21 23.96 -7.17
N ASN A 4 -44.20 23.20 -6.07
CA ASN A 4 -43.17 22.21 -5.77
C ASN A 4 -43.29 21.07 -6.79
N GLN A 5 -42.25 20.84 -7.60
CA GLN A 5 -42.06 19.58 -8.30
C GLN A 5 -40.86 18.86 -7.70
N THR A 6 -41.22 17.89 -6.85
CA THR A 6 -40.47 16.72 -6.37
C THR A 6 -39.26 16.34 -7.22
N GLN A 7 -38.06 16.54 -6.65
CA GLN A 7 -36.88 15.74 -6.99
C GLN A 7 -37.19 14.28 -6.67
N SER A 8 -37.39 13.45 -7.70
CA SER A 8 -37.40 12.01 -7.50
C SER A 8 -36.00 11.60 -7.06
N GLU A 9 -35.87 11.06 -5.86
CA GLU A 9 -34.71 10.25 -5.46
C GLU A 9 -34.70 9.00 -6.35
N LYS A 10 -34.15 9.18 -7.55
CA LYS A 10 -33.83 8.10 -8.48
C LYS A 10 -32.76 7.28 -7.79
N ASN A 11 -33.17 6.20 -7.15
CA ASN A 11 -32.28 5.13 -6.71
C ASN A 11 -31.43 4.73 -7.93
N LEU A 12 -30.20 5.24 -7.97
CA LEU A 12 -29.25 5.02 -9.06
C LEU A 12 -28.75 3.59 -8.94
N SER A 13 -29.56 2.62 -9.36
CA SER A 13 -29.05 1.29 -9.61
C SER A 13 -28.04 1.41 -10.74
N LEU A 14 -26.76 1.24 -10.41
CA LEU A 14 -25.68 1.25 -11.39
C LEU A 14 -25.69 -0.09 -12.12
N SER A 15 -26.40 -0.13 -13.25
CA SER A 15 -26.28 -1.26 -14.18
C SER A 15 -24.94 -1.17 -14.92
N PRO A 16 -24.26 -2.30 -15.21
CA PRO A 16 -23.03 -2.30 -16.00
C PRO A 16 -23.15 -1.57 -17.34
N ASP A 17 -24.33 -1.62 -17.97
CA ASP A 17 -24.61 -0.99 -19.26
C ASP A 17 -24.97 0.51 -19.16
N ALA A 18 -25.06 1.06 -17.95
CA ALA A 18 -25.41 2.46 -17.77
C ALA A 18 -24.33 3.36 -18.36
N GLN A 19 -24.73 4.32 -19.19
CA GLN A 19 -23.79 5.22 -19.84
C GLN A 19 -23.59 6.49 -19.04
N PHE A 20 -22.32 6.82 -18.77
CA PHE A 20 -21.94 8.02 -18.04
C PHE A 20 -20.94 8.85 -18.83
N LYS A 21 -20.99 10.17 -18.67
CA LYS A 21 -19.99 11.07 -19.25
C LYS A 21 -18.64 10.82 -18.61
N VAL A 22 -17.59 10.72 -19.42
CA VAL A 22 -16.22 10.49 -18.95
C VAL A 22 -15.80 11.55 -17.93
N GLU A 23 -16.10 12.83 -18.20
CA GLU A 23 -15.81 13.95 -17.28
C GLU A 23 -16.45 13.78 -15.89
N LYS A 24 -17.65 13.19 -15.81
CA LYS A 24 -18.33 12.96 -14.53
C LYS A 24 -17.69 11.84 -13.73
N LEU A 25 -17.17 10.83 -14.42
CA LEU A 25 -16.46 9.73 -13.80
C LEU A 25 -15.06 10.16 -13.33
N GLU A 26 -14.35 10.98 -14.13
CA GLU A 26 -13.09 11.62 -13.71
C GLU A 26 -13.32 12.48 -12.45
N MET A 27 -14.40 13.27 -12.42
CA MET A 27 -14.75 14.07 -11.26
C MET A 27 -15.12 13.21 -10.04
N ALA A 28 -15.81 12.08 -10.25
CA ALA A 28 -16.12 11.13 -9.18
C ALA A 28 -14.85 10.53 -8.56
N LEU A 29 -13.85 10.17 -9.37
CA LEU A 29 -12.55 9.72 -8.87
C LEU A 29 -11.89 10.77 -7.97
N ASN A 30 -11.89 12.03 -8.38
CA ASN A 30 -11.34 13.11 -7.56
C ASN A 30 -12.08 13.26 -6.22
N TYR A 31 -13.41 13.10 -6.21
CA TYR A 31 -14.20 13.12 -4.98
C TYR A 31 -13.90 11.93 -4.07
N LEU A 32 -13.47 10.79 -4.63
CA LEU A 32 -13.01 9.62 -3.89
C LEU A 32 -11.54 9.75 -3.43
N GLY A 33 -10.87 10.87 -3.72
CA GLY A 33 -9.45 11.08 -3.38
C GLY A 33 -8.48 10.38 -4.34
N ILE A 34 -8.99 9.76 -5.41
CA ILE A 34 -8.19 9.19 -6.49
C ILE A 34 -7.95 10.32 -7.49
N ASN A 35 -6.71 10.81 -7.57
CA ASN A 35 -6.31 11.84 -8.53
C ASN A 35 -5.44 11.20 -9.63
N PRO A 36 -6.03 10.82 -10.79
CA PRO A 36 -5.28 10.16 -11.85
C PRO A 36 -4.24 11.10 -12.48
N THR A 37 -3.04 10.59 -12.75
CA THR A 37 -2.05 11.33 -13.58
C THR A 37 -2.53 11.45 -15.02
N GLU A 38 -1.93 12.35 -15.81
CA GLU A 38 -2.30 12.51 -17.22
C GLU A 38 -2.06 11.22 -18.02
N GLU A 39 -1.02 10.44 -17.70
CA GLU A 39 -0.79 9.14 -18.33
C GLU A 39 -1.90 8.13 -17.97
N GLN A 40 -2.38 8.14 -16.72
CA GLN A 40 -3.49 7.29 -16.29
C GLN A 40 -4.80 7.68 -16.96
N LYS A 41 -5.12 8.99 -17.05
CA LYS A 41 -6.28 9.48 -17.79
C LYS A 41 -6.23 9.08 -19.26
N GLN A 42 -5.06 9.19 -19.88
CA GLN A 42 -4.88 8.77 -21.26
C GLN A 42 -5.06 7.26 -21.44
N SER A 43 -4.49 6.46 -20.53
CA SER A 43 -4.67 5.00 -20.53
C SER A 43 -6.13 4.60 -20.37
N MET A 44 -6.87 5.29 -19.50
CA MET A 44 -8.32 5.11 -19.36
C MET A 44 -9.07 5.43 -20.65
N LYS A 45 -8.79 6.59 -21.26
CA LYS A 45 -9.44 6.99 -22.52
C LYS A 45 -9.17 6.03 -23.67
N GLN A 46 -8.00 5.40 -23.70
CA GLN A 46 -7.64 4.40 -24.71
C GLN A 46 -8.29 3.03 -24.44
N GLY A 47 -8.39 2.62 -23.17
CA GLY A 47 -9.02 1.36 -22.78
C GLY A 47 -10.55 1.39 -22.84
N MET A 48 -11.14 2.56 -22.71
CA MET A 48 -12.60 2.74 -22.70
C MET A 48 -13.16 2.91 -24.11
N LYS A 49 -14.27 2.22 -24.38
CA LYS A 49 -15.07 2.45 -25.59
C LYS A 49 -15.91 3.71 -25.41
N ILE A 50 -15.32 4.85 -25.70
CA ILE A 50 -16.00 6.16 -25.61
C ILE A 50 -16.90 6.33 -26.84
N ASN A 51 -18.20 6.50 -26.59
CA ASN A 51 -19.17 6.80 -27.63
C ASN A 51 -18.96 8.22 -28.19
N PRO A 52 -19.43 8.52 -29.41
CA PRO A 52 -19.36 9.88 -29.99
C PRO A 52 -20.02 10.97 -29.13
N SER A 53 -20.92 10.59 -28.22
CA SER A 53 -21.55 11.45 -27.21
C SER A 53 -20.65 11.77 -25.99
N GLY A 54 -19.41 11.27 -25.95
CA GLY A 54 -18.50 11.41 -24.82
C GLY A 54 -18.90 10.57 -23.59
N THR A 55 -19.66 9.49 -23.80
CA THR A 55 -20.13 8.59 -22.74
C THR A 55 -19.46 7.22 -22.83
N VAL A 56 -19.35 6.54 -21.69
CA VAL A 56 -18.82 5.18 -21.55
C VAL A 56 -19.77 4.35 -20.69
N ALA A 57 -19.85 3.05 -20.97
CA ALA A 57 -20.57 2.11 -20.10
C ALA A 57 -19.88 2.01 -18.73
N TYR A 58 -20.67 1.97 -17.66
CA TYR A 58 -20.15 1.89 -16.30
C TYR A 58 -19.29 0.65 -16.07
N GLY A 59 -19.69 -0.50 -16.61
CA GLY A 59 -18.93 -1.76 -16.53
C GLY A 59 -17.55 -1.64 -17.18
N ASP A 60 -17.50 -1.11 -18.40
CA ASP A 60 -16.23 -0.86 -19.12
C ASP A 60 -15.35 0.13 -18.34
N PHE A 61 -15.95 1.19 -17.78
CA PHE A 61 -15.23 2.13 -16.93
C PHE A 61 -14.62 1.44 -15.72
N VAL A 62 -15.41 0.65 -14.98
CA VAL A 62 -14.96 -0.05 -13.76
C VAL A 62 -13.86 -1.05 -14.10
N GLN A 63 -13.97 -1.79 -15.21
CA GLN A 63 -12.95 -2.73 -15.63
C GLN A 63 -11.62 -2.03 -15.92
N VAL A 64 -11.63 -1.00 -16.76
CA VAL A 64 -10.41 -0.26 -17.12
C VAL A 64 -9.85 0.50 -15.92
N ALA A 65 -10.71 1.07 -15.07
CA ALA A 65 -10.28 1.72 -13.83
C ALA A 65 -9.61 0.72 -12.88
N LYS A 66 -10.15 -0.49 -12.74
CA LYS A 66 -9.50 -1.56 -11.97
C LYS A 66 -8.12 -1.86 -12.53
N GLU A 67 -7.97 -2.01 -13.85
CA GLU A 67 -6.66 -2.29 -14.46
C GLU A 67 -5.65 -1.15 -14.26
N VAL A 68 -6.06 0.10 -14.48
CA VAL A 68 -5.19 1.29 -14.38
C VAL A 68 -4.83 1.62 -12.93
N PHE A 69 -5.75 1.40 -12.00
CA PHE A 69 -5.60 1.75 -10.59
C PHE A 69 -5.50 0.54 -9.68
N SER A 70 -5.25 -0.68 -10.16
CA SER A 70 -5.16 -1.93 -9.33
C SER A 70 -4.24 -1.82 -8.11
N LEU A 71 -3.28 -0.89 -8.12
CA LEU A 71 -2.39 -0.61 -6.99
C LEU A 71 -3.00 0.36 -5.94
N GLN A 72 -3.97 1.17 -6.36
CA GLN A 72 -4.65 2.21 -5.57
C GLN A 72 -6.07 1.80 -5.15
N ILE A 73 -6.78 1.04 -6.00
CA ILE A 73 -8.11 0.46 -5.75
C ILE A 73 -7.89 -1.01 -5.35
N LYS A 74 -7.35 -1.25 -4.15
CA LYS A 74 -7.50 -2.57 -3.52
C LYS A 74 -8.79 -2.54 -2.71
N GLU A 75 -9.49 -3.66 -2.72
CA GLU A 75 -10.88 -3.90 -2.30
C GLU A 75 -11.25 -3.52 -0.85
N ASP A 76 -10.31 -2.94 -0.08
CA ASP A 76 -10.51 -2.41 1.28
C ASP A 76 -11.28 -1.08 1.31
N ASP A 77 -11.31 -0.29 0.22
CA ASP A 77 -11.89 1.06 0.25
C ASP A 77 -13.44 1.11 0.22
N PHE A 78 -14.11 -0.04 0.08
CA PHE A 78 -15.58 -0.13 0.14
C PHE A 78 -16.12 -0.86 1.37
N GLN A 79 -15.28 -1.12 2.38
CA GLN A 79 -15.74 -1.52 3.72
C GLN A 79 -15.84 -0.27 4.61
N PRO A 80 -16.99 0.01 5.24
CA PRO A 80 -17.09 1.05 6.25
C PRO A 80 -16.38 0.58 7.53
N GLY A 81 -15.05 0.73 7.57
CA GLY A 81 -14.25 0.53 8.77
C GLY A 81 -12.87 -0.08 8.52
N ALA A 82 -11.84 0.76 8.65
CA ALA A 82 -10.45 0.45 9.02
C ALA A 82 -9.42 0.07 7.92
N ASN A 83 -8.48 1.01 7.71
CA ASN A 83 -7.02 0.89 7.53
C ASN A 83 -6.42 -0.04 6.42
N LEU A 84 -5.63 0.57 5.50
CA LEU A 84 -4.56 -0.04 4.67
C LEU A 84 -3.68 -1.03 5.49
N PRO A 85 -2.90 -2.04 4.96
CA PRO A 85 -1.97 -1.96 3.79
C PRO A 85 -1.45 -3.31 3.12
N VAL A 86 -0.53 -3.19 2.14
CA VAL A 86 0.71 -4.02 1.88
C VAL A 86 0.69 -5.55 1.58
N ASN A 87 -0.38 -6.36 1.64
CA ASN A 87 -0.11 -7.81 1.87
C ASN A 87 -0.48 -8.86 0.80
N SER A 88 -0.77 -8.49 -0.46
CA SER A 88 -1.45 -9.39 -1.43
C SER A 88 -0.77 -10.75 -1.70
N LYS A 89 0.54 -10.91 -1.49
CA LYS A 89 1.23 -12.20 -1.67
C LYS A 89 1.34 -13.05 -0.39
N ILE A 90 1.00 -12.49 0.76
CA ILE A 90 0.99 -13.18 2.07
C ILE A 90 -0.40 -13.79 2.35
N ILE A 91 -1.47 -13.23 1.78
CA ILE A 91 -2.86 -13.61 2.07
C ILE A 91 -3.22 -15.03 1.62
N SER A 92 -2.71 -15.52 0.48
CA SER A 92 -3.00 -16.90 0.05
C SER A 92 -2.33 -17.97 0.92
N LEU A 93 -1.27 -17.62 1.66
CA LEU A 93 -0.64 -18.53 2.62
C LEU A 93 -1.36 -18.52 3.97
N LEU A 94 -2.11 -17.47 4.30
CA LEU A 94 -2.83 -17.31 5.57
C LEU A 94 -4.25 -17.88 5.56
N ASP A 95 -4.90 -18.00 4.39
CA ASP A 95 -6.26 -18.54 4.27
C ASP A 95 -6.36 -20.02 4.72
N SER A 96 -5.27 -20.80 4.56
CA SER A 96 -5.19 -22.16 5.12
C SER A 96 -5.07 -22.21 6.65
N SER A 97 -4.77 -21.08 7.31
CA SER A 97 -4.59 -21.00 8.77
C SER A 97 -5.76 -20.31 9.50
N LEU A 98 -6.70 -19.69 8.78
CA LEU A 98 -7.72 -18.79 9.36
C LEU A 98 -9.03 -19.48 9.80
N ASN A 99 -9.23 -20.76 9.52
CA ASN A 99 -10.37 -21.50 10.07
C ASN A 99 -10.18 -21.92 11.55
N GLN A 100 -9.11 -21.48 12.20
CA GLN A 100 -8.88 -21.69 13.63
C GLN A 100 -8.35 -20.41 14.29
N VAL A 101 -9.20 -19.40 14.43
CA VAL A 101 -8.87 -18.24 15.28
C VAL A 101 -9.79 -18.23 16.50
N SER A 102 -9.29 -18.90 17.53
CA SER A 102 -9.60 -18.65 18.94
C SER A 102 -9.25 -17.19 19.28
N PRO A 103 -9.90 -16.54 20.28
CA PRO A 103 -9.67 -15.14 20.60
C PRO A 103 -8.25 -14.96 21.18
N CYS A 104 -7.33 -14.39 20.41
CA CYS A 104 -5.95 -14.10 20.82
C CYS A 104 -5.54 -12.68 20.40
N ASP A 105 -6.33 -11.68 20.79
CA ASP A 105 -6.12 -10.28 20.37
C ASP A 105 -5.39 -9.42 21.43
N LEU A 106 -4.43 -10.02 22.16
CA LEU A 106 -3.67 -9.33 23.23
C LEU A 106 -2.15 -9.51 23.16
N SER A 107 -1.60 -10.29 22.21
CA SER A 107 -0.15 -10.60 22.14
C SER A 107 0.64 -9.76 21.13
N GLU A 108 0.03 -9.31 20.04
CA GLU A 108 0.80 -8.74 18.92
C GLU A 108 1.50 -7.41 19.23
N SER A 109 0.98 -6.64 20.20
CA SER A 109 1.63 -5.40 20.63
C SER A 109 2.93 -5.68 21.38
N ASP A 110 2.96 -6.74 22.19
CA ASP A 110 4.12 -7.11 23.01
C ASP A 110 5.23 -7.69 22.12
N ASP A 111 4.85 -8.48 21.10
CA ASP A 111 5.79 -9.04 20.12
C ASP A 111 6.50 -7.95 19.30
N ARG A 112 5.79 -6.88 18.90
CA ARG A 112 6.40 -5.75 18.19
C ARG A 112 7.35 -4.93 19.06
N GLU A 113 7.03 -4.76 20.34
CA GLU A 113 7.91 -4.08 21.28
C GLU A 113 9.19 -4.91 21.54
N LYS A 114 9.04 -6.22 21.72
CA LYS A 114 10.16 -7.15 21.87
C LYS A 114 11.10 -7.10 20.66
N LEU A 115 10.58 -7.16 19.44
CA LEU A 115 11.39 -7.05 18.22
C LEU A 115 12.13 -5.71 18.11
N ARG A 116 11.50 -4.60 18.56
CA ARG A 116 12.17 -3.30 18.60
C ARG A 116 13.34 -3.30 19.60
N LYS A 117 13.16 -3.93 20.75
CA LYS A 117 14.21 -4.07 21.77
C LYS A 117 15.38 -4.92 21.25
N GLU A 118 15.11 -6.09 20.68
CA GLU A 118 16.12 -6.98 20.11
C GLU A 118 16.96 -6.29 19.03
N ARG A 119 16.32 -5.53 18.14
CA ARG A 119 17.00 -4.72 17.11
C ARG A 119 17.95 -3.69 17.73
N ASN A 120 17.51 -3.00 18.78
CA ASN A 120 18.32 -1.98 19.44
C ASN A 120 19.52 -2.60 20.16
N GLU A 121 19.31 -3.74 20.82
CA GLU A 121 20.38 -4.51 21.48
C GLU A 121 21.41 -5.01 20.45
N ALA A 122 20.95 -5.61 19.35
CA ALA A 122 21.83 -6.04 18.26
C ALA A 122 22.63 -4.86 17.67
N PHE A 123 22.01 -3.69 17.52
CA PHE A 123 22.70 -2.49 17.05
C PHE A 123 23.79 -2.01 18.03
N ALA A 124 23.51 -2.06 19.33
CA ALA A 124 24.48 -1.71 20.37
C ALA A 124 25.66 -2.70 20.40
N GLU A 125 25.40 -4.00 20.27
CA GLU A 125 26.43 -5.03 20.17
C GLU A 125 27.30 -4.85 18.92
N LEU A 126 26.68 -4.59 17.76
CA LEU A 126 27.41 -4.30 16.53
C LEU A 126 28.34 -3.09 16.69
N LYS A 127 27.88 -2.03 17.36
CA LYS A 127 28.72 -0.87 17.64
C LYS A 127 29.92 -1.24 18.52
N LYS A 128 29.68 -1.99 19.60
CA LYS A 128 30.74 -2.47 20.51
C LYS A 128 31.75 -3.37 19.77
N LEU A 129 31.28 -4.31 18.95
CA LEU A 129 32.15 -5.20 18.18
C LEU A 129 33.02 -4.44 17.19
N LYS A 130 32.48 -3.41 16.52
CA LYS A 130 33.26 -2.53 15.64
C LYS A 130 34.37 -1.79 16.40
N GLU A 131 34.09 -1.30 17.60
CA GLU A 131 35.10 -0.64 18.45
C GLU A 131 36.19 -1.63 18.92
N MET A 132 35.80 -2.84 19.32
CA MET A 132 36.75 -3.88 19.70
C MET A 132 37.65 -4.32 18.54
N LEU A 133 37.07 -4.46 17.34
CA LEU A 133 37.82 -4.80 16.13
C LEU A 133 38.88 -3.74 15.82
N LEU A 134 38.48 -2.46 15.83
CA LEU A 134 39.39 -1.35 15.57
C LEU A 134 40.55 -1.33 16.58
N ASN A 135 40.27 -1.56 17.86
CA ASN A 135 41.29 -1.64 18.90
C ASN A 135 42.23 -2.83 18.71
N SER A 136 41.69 -4.01 18.39
CA SER A 136 42.47 -5.22 18.13
C SER A 136 43.40 -5.04 16.91
N GLU A 137 42.89 -4.45 15.83
CA GLU A 137 43.70 -4.13 14.65
C GLU A 137 44.83 -3.15 14.99
N LYS A 138 44.55 -2.13 15.79
CA LYS A 138 45.56 -1.18 16.27
C LYS A 138 46.63 -1.87 17.12
N GLN A 139 46.24 -2.72 18.05
CA GLN A 139 47.18 -3.48 18.89
C GLN A 139 48.05 -4.42 18.04
N SER A 140 47.46 -5.12 17.08
CA SER A 140 48.19 -5.99 16.15
C SER A 140 49.25 -5.21 15.35
N ARG A 141 48.89 -4.02 14.83
CA ARG A 141 49.86 -3.13 14.15
C ARG A 141 51.00 -2.74 15.07
N GLN A 142 50.70 -2.30 16.30
CA GLN A 142 51.71 -1.90 17.28
C GLN A 142 52.68 -3.04 17.62
N LEU A 143 52.16 -4.25 17.86
CA LEU A 143 52.99 -5.43 18.14
C LEU A 143 53.86 -5.81 16.95
N SER A 144 53.33 -5.74 15.73
CA SER A 144 54.10 -5.94 14.49
C SER A 144 55.25 -4.93 14.38
N ASP A 145 55.01 -3.66 14.71
CA ASP A 145 56.03 -2.62 14.64
C ASP A 145 57.12 -2.80 15.70
N GLU A 146 56.77 -3.17 16.94
CA GLU A 146 57.75 -3.50 17.98
C GLU A 146 58.57 -4.75 17.63
N LEU A 147 57.95 -5.80 17.07
CA LEU A 147 58.69 -6.99 16.63
C LEU A 147 59.72 -6.67 15.54
N LYS A 148 59.40 -5.73 14.62
CA LYS A 148 60.36 -5.25 13.62
C LYS A 148 61.50 -4.44 14.23
N LYS A 149 61.26 -3.71 15.32
CA LYS A 149 62.31 -2.97 16.04
C LYS A 149 63.28 -3.90 16.77
N VAL A 150 62.77 -4.95 17.40
CA VAL A 150 63.61 -5.92 18.16
C VAL A 150 64.42 -6.85 17.24
N LYS A 151 63.97 -7.08 16.01
CA LYS A 151 64.71 -7.86 14.99
C LYS A 151 65.75 -7.07 14.21
N ARG A 152 65.92 -5.77 14.47
CA ARG A 152 66.99 -4.93 13.93
C ARG A 152 68.16 -4.87 14.90
#